data_AF-A0A4Q2X5Y5-F1
#
_entry.id   AF-A0A4Q2X5Y5-F1
#
_cell.length_a   1.000
_cell.length_b   1.000
_cell.length_c   1.000
_cell.angle_alpha   90.00
_cell.angle_beta   90.00
_cell.angle_gamma   90.00
#
_symmetry.space_group_name_H-M   'P 1'
#
loop_
_entity.id
_entity.type
_entity.pdbx_description
1 polymer ?
#
loop_
_entity_poly.entity_id
_entity_poly.type
_entity_poly.pdbx_seq_one_letter_code
_entity_poly.pdbx_strand_id
1 'polypeptide(L)' 'MIAPQYKPLRPMKMSELPEEGQVALRAMRRASRKLRAEHKRLGLPLIVWENGKVVEKQP' A
#
# COMPACT_ATOMS: atom_id res chain seq x y z
N MET A 1 -2.66 24.58 -23.72
CA MET A 1 -2.37 23.13 -23.56
C MET A 1 -3.59 22.47 -22.93
N ILE A 2 -4.16 21.44 -23.55
CA ILE A 2 -5.26 20.65 -22.97
C ILE A 2 -4.63 19.67 -21.98
N ALA A 3 -5.02 19.73 -20.70
CA ALA A 3 -4.54 18.77 -19.71
C ALA A 3 -5.09 17.37 -20.06
N PRO A 4 -4.26 16.31 -20.03
CA PRO A 4 -4.73 14.97 -20.31
C PRO A 4 -5.79 14.56 -19.27
N GLN A 5 -7.00 14.25 -19.74
CA GLN A 5 -8.03 13.66 -18.88
C GLN A 5 -7.67 12.20 -18.60
N TYR A 6 -7.09 11.93 -17.43
CA TYR A 6 -6.88 10.58 -16.95
C TYR A 6 -8.09 10.12 -16.13
N LYS A 7 -8.59 8.90 -16.41
CA LYS A 7 -9.53 8.23 -15.51
C LYS A 7 -8.73 7.56 -14.39
N PRO A 8 -9.05 7.80 -13.11
CA PRO A 8 -8.35 7.15 -12.01
C PRO A 8 -8.50 5.63 -12.14
N LEU A 9 -7.38 4.91 -12.02
CA LEU A 9 -7.39 3.45 -12.05
C LEU A 9 -8.16 2.93 -10.82
N ARG A 10 -9.14 2.07 -11.09
CA ARG A 10 -9.86 1.35 -10.03
C ARG A 10 -8.91 0.35 -9.35
N PRO A 11 -8.95 0.23 -8.01
CA PRO A 11 -8.26 -0.85 -7.32
C PRO A 11 -8.79 -2.21 -7.77
N MET A 12 -7.90 -3.09 -8.21
CA MET A 12 -8.25 -4.45 -8.60
C MET A 12 -8.59 -5.28 -7.36
N LYS A 13 -9.66 -6.08 -7.43
CA LYS A 13 -10.03 -7.02 -6.35
C LYS A 13 -9.04 -8.19 -6.32
N MET A 14 -8.91 -8.83 -5.17
CA MET A 14 -8.08 -10.04 -5.02
C MET A 14 -8.46 -11.14 -6.01
N SER A 15 -9.77 -11.36 -6.23
CA SER A 15 -10.28 -12.39 -7.13
C SER A 15 -10.02 -12.10 -8.62
N GLU A 16 -9.71 -10.86 -8.95
CA GLU A 16 -9.40 -10.43 -10.33
C GLU A 16 -7.90 -10.60 -10.65
N LEU A 17 -7.06 -10.91 -9.65
CA LEU A 17 -5.63 -11.14 -9.84
C LEU A 17 -5.34 -12.58 -10.26
N PRO A 18 -4.32 -12.80 -11.12
CA PRO A 18 -3.70 -14.12 -11.32
C PRO A 18 -3.24 -14.72 -9.98
N GLU A 19 -3.09 -16.04 -9.92
CA GLU A 19 -2.75 -16.76 -8.69
C GLU A 19 -1.47 -16.23 -8.04
N GLU A 20 -0.43 -15.98 -8.83
CA GLU A 20 0.85 -15.44 -8.38
C GLU A 20 0.66 -14.03 -7.78
N GLY A 21 -0.19 -13.22 -8.40
CA GLY A 21 -0.58 -11.89 -7.90
C GLY A 21 -1.31 -11.97 -6.57
N GLN A 22 -2.18 -12.97 -6.39
CA GLN A 22 -2.85 -13.20 -5.12
C GLN A 22 -1.88 -13.61 -4.01
N VAL A 23 -0.94 -14.51 -4.31
CA VAL A 23 0.11 -14.95 -3.37
C VAL A 23 0.98 -13.77 -2.97
N ALA A 24 1.48 -13.00 -3.93
CA ALA A 24 2.28 -11.81 -3.68
C ALA A 24 1.55 -10.78 -2.82
N LEU A 25 0.28 -10.49 -3.13
CA LEU A 25 -0.52 -9.52 -2.38
C LEU A 25 -0.80 -10.00 -0.93
N ARG A 26 -1.00 -11.30 -0.72
CA ARG A 26 -1.13 -11.87 0.64
C ARG A 26 0.18 -11.75 1.42
N ALA A 27 1.32 -12.07 0.79
CA ALA A 27 2.64 -11.94 1.40
C ALA A 27 2.95 -10.49 1.78
N MET A 28 2.71 -9.55 0.86
CA MET A 28 2.84 -8.11 1.11
C MET A 28 1.99 -7.67 2.30
N ARG A 29 0.70 -7.99 2.31
CA ARG A 29 -0.21 -7.64 3.42
C ARG A 29 0.27 -8.20 4.76
N ARG A 30 0.84 -9.42 4.77
CA ARG A 30 1.39 -10.03 5.99
C ARG A 30 2.63 -9.27 6.47
N ALA A 31 3.55 -8.95 5.57
CA ALA A 31 4.74 -8.15 5.87
C ALA A 31 4.35 -6.77 6.42
N SER A 32 3.42 -6.06 5.76
CA SER A 32 2.95 -4.76 6.21
C SER A 32 2.32 -4.80 7.60
N ARG A 33 1.54 -5.84 7.94
CA ARG A 33 0.97 -5.99 9.29
C ARG A 33 2.06 -6.16 10.36
N LYS A 34 3.07 -7.00 10.08
CA LYS A 34 4.20 -7.20 11.01
C LYS A 34 5.00 -5.91 11.20
N LEU A 35 5.30 -5.21 10.11
CA LEU A 35 6.00 -3.93 10.15
C LEU A 35 5.26 -2.91 11.03
N ARG A 36 3.95 -2.76 10.83
CA ARG A 36 3.11 -1.86 11.63
C ARG A 36 3.09 -2.23 13.11
N ALA A 37 2.92 -3.51 13.43
CA ALA A 37 2.90 -3.98 14.81
C ALA A 37 4.24 -3.69 15.52
N GLU A 38 5.36 -3.91 14.82
CA GLU A 38 6.69 -3.66 15.37
C GLU A 38 6.97 -2.17 15.57
N HIS A 39 6.61 -1.33 14.59
CA HIS A 39 6.75 0.13 14.72
C HIS A 39 5.89 0.67 15.86
N LYS A 40 4.66 0.17 16.00
CA LYS A 40 3.80 0.49 17.14
C LYS A 40 4.43 0.10 18.47
N ARG A 41 5.00 -1.10 18.56
CA ARG A 41 5.70 -1.60 19.76
C ARG A 41 6.89 -0.71 20.15
N LEU A 42 7.60 -0.19 19.16
CA LEU A 42 8.77 0.67 19.35
C LEU A 42 8.43 2.17 19.48
N GLY A 43 7.17 2.55 19.32
CA GLY A 43 6.75 3.97 19.29
C GLY A 43 7.30 4.75 18.09
N LEU A 44 7.64 4.06 16.99
CA LEU A 44 8.24 4.67 15.81
C LEU A 44 7.18 4.96 14.73
N PRO A 45 7.25 6.10 14.02
CA PRO A 45 6.36 6.39 12.90
C PRO A 45 6.63 5.47 11.70
N LEU A 46 5.60 5.19 10.91
CA LEU A 46 5.74 4.52 9.61
C LEU A 46 5.89 5.55 8.49
N ILE A 47 6.91 5.37 7.67
CA ILE A 47 7.09 6.13 6.43
C ILE A 47 6.28 5.44 5.32
N VAL A 48 5.36 6.18 4.70
CA VAL A 48 4.51 5.68 3.61
C VAL A 48 4.57 6.61 2.40
N TRP A 49 4.42 6.03 1.21
CA TRP A 49 4.21 6.81 -0.01
C TRP A 49 2.70 6.95 -0.25
N GLU A 50 2.21 8.19 -0.30
CA GLU A 50 0.80 8.50 -0.50
C GLU A 50 0.66 9.74 -1.39
N ASN A 51 -0.17 9.64 -2.44
CA ASN A 51 -0.45 10.75 -3.36
C ASN A 51 0.80 11.46 -3.92
N GLY A 52 1.84 10.68 -4.24
CA GLY A 52 3.09 11.19 -4.82
C GLY A 52 4.05 11.84 -3.81
N LYS A 53 3.83 11.64 -2.50
CA LYS A 53 4.67 12.20 -1.44
C LYS A 53 5.04 11.14 -0.41
N VAL A 54 6.19 11.33 0.22
CA VAL A 54 6.58 10.61 1.42
C VAL A 54 5.86 11.26 2.61
N VAL A 55 5.13 10.47 3.38
CA VAL A 55 4.34 10.90 4.54
C VAL A 55 4.68 10.00 5.73
N GLU A 56 4.84 10.59 6.90
CA GLU A 56 4.97 9.85 8.15
C GLU A 56 3.60 9.65 8.79
N LYS A 57 3.26 8.40 9.12
CA LYS A 57 2.03 8.02 9.82
C LYS A 57 2.39 7.47 11.19
N GLN A 58 1.78 8.05 12.24
CA GLN A 58 1.91 7.49 13.58
C GLN A 58 1.16 6.14 13.66
N PRO A 59 1.67 5.16 14.44
CA PRO A 59 1.10 3.81 14.52
C PRO A 59 -0.27 3.68 15.20
#